data_AF-A0A497MUM9-F1
#
_entry.id   AF-A0A497MUM9-F1
#
_cell.length_a   1.000
_cell.length_b   1.000
_cell.length_c   1.000
_cell.angle_alpha   90.00
_cell.angle_beta   90.00
_cell.angle_gamma   90.00
#
_symmetry.space_group_name_H-M   'P 1'
#
loop_
_entity.id
_entity.type
_entity.pdbx_description
1 polymer ?
#
loop_
_entity_poly.entity_id
_entity_poly.type
_entity_poly.pdbx_seq_one_letter_code
_entity_poly.pdbx_strand_id
1 'polypeptide(L)'
;WPLKLWCCGAPTLAFDRELSLKLAGRKLRSIKASGADCIVTACPYCHMQLDQYQPMVERRLNEKFGIPTFLFTQILGLCMGLSPEEVGLHMNRVSPSKILDFIG
;
A
#
# COMPACT_ATOMS: atom_id res chain seq x y z
N TRP A 1 -13.80 -7.79 1.97
CA TRP A 1 -13.72 -7.48 0.54
C TRP A 1 -13.22 -8.69 -0.26
N PRO A 2 -13.62 -8.85 -1.54
CA PRO A 2 -13.48 -10.12 -2.28
C PRO A 2 -12.06 -10.67 -2.39
N LEU A 3 -11.04 -9.83 -2.63
CA LEU A 3 -9.67 -10.29 -2.81
C LEU A 3 -8.82 -10.22 -1.54
N LYS A 4 -9.42 -10.25 -0.33
CA LYS A 4 -8.70 -10.08 0.95
C LYS A 4 -7.47 -10.96 1.10
N LEU A 5 -7.56 -12.25 0.75
CA LEU A 5 -6.49 -13.24 0.92
C LEU A 5 -5.58 -13.42 -0.31
N TRP A 6 -5.82 -12.69 -1.40
CA TRP A 6 -4.98 -12.80 -2.60
C TRP A 6 -3.60 -12.18 -2.40
N CYS A 7 -2.60 -12.73 -3.09
CA CYS A 7 -1.25 -12.19 -3.14
C CYS A 7 -1.20 -10.78 -3.73
N CYS A 8 -0.24 -9.96 -3.30
CA CYS A 8 0.01 -8.61 -3.83
C CYS A 8 0.71 -8.63 -5.21
N GLY A 9 1.36 -9.74 -5.59
CA GLY A 9 2.11 -9.89 -6.84
C GLY A 9 3.60 -9.53 -6.76
N ALA A 10 4.11 -9.08 -5.61
CA ALA A 10 5.52 -8.71 -5.46
C ALA A 10 6.52 -9.82 -5.84
N PRO A 11 6.34 -11.10 -5.42
CA PRO A 11 7.32 -12.16 -5.73
C PRO A 11 7.51 -12.42 -7.24
N THR A 12 6.49 -12.10 -8.05
CA THR A 12 6.53 -12.29 -9.50
C THR A 12 7.19 -11.13 -10.25
N LEU A 13 7.46 -10.01 -9.59
CA LEU A 13 7.90 -8.76 -10.24
C LEU A 13 9.19 -8.90 -11.05
N ALA A 14 10.14 -9.72 -10.57
CA ALA A 14 11.43 -9.93 -11.21
C ALA A 14 11.36 -10.83 -12.46
N PHE A 15 10.34 -11.69 -12.54
CA PHE A 15 10.21 -12.70 -13.60
C PHE A 15 9.14 -12.33 -14.62
N ASP A 16 8.03 -11.79 -14.14
CA ASP A 16 6.89 -11.35 -14.94
C ASP A 16 6.32 -10.06 -14.34
N ARG A 17 6.90 -8.95 -14.78
CA ARG A 17 6.51 -7.61 -14.34
C ARG A 17 5.05 -7.31 -14.72
N GLU A 18 4.58 -7.78 -15.87
CA GLU A 18 3.21 -7.50 -16.30
C GLU A 18 2.19 -8.19 -15.41
N LEU A 19 2.40 -9.49 -15.12
CA LEU A 19 1.57 -10.24 -14.19
C LEU A 19 1.58 -9.59 -12.80
N SER A 20 2.77 -9.23 -12.30
CA SER A 20 2.93 -8.59 -10.99
C SER A 20 2.09 -7.31 -10.86
N LEU A 21 2.16 -6.41 -11.84
CA LEU A 21 1.40 -5.15 -11.84
C LEU A 21 -0.11 -5.40 -12.01
N LYS A 22 -0.50 -6.41 -12.81
CA LYS A 22 -1.91 -6.79 -12.98
C LYS A 22 -2.51 -7.36 -11.69
N LEU A 23 -1.76 -8.17 -10.95
CA LEU A 23 -2.18 -8.70 -9.64
C LEU A 23 -2.33 -7.57 -8.61
N ALA A 24 -1.35 -6.67 -8.52
CA ALA A 24 -1.43 -5.50 -7.66
C ALA A 24 -2.64 -4.62 -7.98
N GLY A 25 -2.91 -4.38 -9.27
CA GLY A 25 -4.08 -3.62 -9.71
C GLY A 25 -5.42 -4.24 -9.32
N ARG A 26 -5.58 -5.56 -9.50
CA ARG A 26 -6.78 -6.28 -9.04
C ARG A 26 -6.97 -6.12 -7.54
N LYS A 27 -5.89 -6.25 -6.76
CA LYS A 27 -5.90 -6.08 -5.31
C LYS A 27 -6.32 -4.66 -4.93
N LEU A 28 -5.70 -3.64 -5.52
CA LEU A 28 -5.99 -2.22 -5.27
C LEU A 28 -7.43 -1.86 -5.62
N ARG A 29 -7.98 -2.34 -6.74
CA ARG A 29 -9.41 -2.18 -7.06
C ARG A 29 -10.31 -2.78 -5.99
N SER A 30 -10.01 -4.01 -5.56
CA SER A 30 -10.83 -4.69 -4.55
C SER A 30 -10.77 -4.00 -3.19
N ILE A 31 -9.65 -3.35 -2.85
CA ILE A 31 -9.48 -2.54 -1.65
C ILE A 31 -10.25 -1.23 -1.80
N LYS A 32 -10.09 -0.51 -2.93
CA LYS A 32 -10.82 0.73 -3.20
C LYS A 32 -12.34 0.52 -3.14
N ALA A 33 -12.83 -0.56 -3.76
CA ALA A 33 -14.24 -0.91 -3.75
C ALA A 33 -14.79 -1.29 -2.37
N SER A 34 -13.93 -1.57 -1.38
CA SER A 34 -14.36 -1.80 -0.01
C SER A 34 -14.50 -0.53 0.82
N GLY A 35 -14.14 0.64 0.27
CA GLY A 35 -14.14 1.91 0.99
C GLY A 35 -13.05 2.01 2.05
N ALA A 36 -11.93 1.29 1.89
CA ALA A 36 -10.83 1.36 2.85
C ALA A 36 -10.06 2.68 2.73
N ASP A 37 -9.80 3.33 3.86
CA ASP A 37 -9.01 4.57 3.93
C ASP A 37 -7.51 4.30 3.71
N CYS A 38 -6.98 3.25 4.34
CA CYS A 38 -5.59 2.81 4.17
C CYS A 38 -5.46 1.30 3.97
N ILE A 39 -4.23 0.91 3.63
CA ILE A 39 -3.76 -0.47 3.62
C ILE A 39 -2.70 -0.61 4.71
N VAL A 40 -2.85 -1.61 5.58
CA VAL A 40 -1.79 -2.01 6.52
C VAL A 40 -1.27 -3.39 6.11
N THR A 41 0.04 -3.51 5.96
CA THR A 41 0.71 -4.74 5.53
C THR A 41 1.69 -5.22 6.59
N ALA A 42 1.82 -6.54 6.76
CA ALA A 42 2.84 -7.12 7.66
C ALA A 42 4.12 -7.55 6.91
N CYS A 43 4.20 -7.31 5.60
CA CYS A 43 5.29 -7.76 4.75
C CYS A 43 5.90 -6.56 3.99
N PRO A 44 7.22 -6.32 4.10
CA PRO A 44 7.89 -5.23 3.39
C PRO A 44 7.71 -5.27 1.87
N TYR A 45 7.64 -6.48 1.27
CA TYR A 45 7.38 -6.63 -0.16
C TYR A 45 5.94 -6.28 -0.54
N CYS A 46 4.96 -6.58 0.31
CA CYS A 46 3.58 -6.12 0.11
C CYS A 46 3.48 -4.60 0.21
N HIS A 47 4.18 -4.01 1.19
CA HIS A 47 4.28 -2.55 1.32
C HIS A 47 4.86 -1.94 0.04
N MET A 48 6.05 -2.39 -0.37
CA MET A 48 6.71 -1.94 -1.60
C MET A 48 5.79 -2.05 -2.83
N GLN A 49 5.10 -3.17 -3.00
CA GLN A 49 4.23 -3.39 -4.15
C GLN A 49 2.99 -2.50 -4.16
N LEU A 50 2.36 -2.29 -3.00
CA LEU A 50 1.11 -1.54 -2.89
C LEU A 50 1.34 -0.05 -2.64
N ASP A 51 2.53 0.36 -2.22
CA ASP A 51 2.92 1.77 -2.02
C ASP A 51 3.84 2.26 -3.16
N GLN A 52 5.09 1.78 -3.19
CA GLN A 52 6.12 2.28 -4.08
C GLN A 52 5.81 2.02 -5.56
N TYR A 53 5.24 0.86 -5.88
CA TYR A 53 4.80 0.52 -7.23
C TYR A 53 3.39 1.00 -7.56
N GLN A 54 2.63 1.58 -6.62
CA GLN A 54 1.27 2.08 -6.88
C GLN A 54 1.24 3.04 -8.08
N PRO A 55 2.12 4.05 -8.20
CA PRO A 55 2.13 4.95 -9.37
C PRO A 55 2.44 4.24 -10.70
N MET A 56 3.17 3.12 -10.67
CA MET A 56 3.41 2.31 -11.85
C MET A 56 2.18 1.49 -12.24
N VAL A 57 1.50 0.90 -11.25
CA VAL A 57 0.22 0.19 -11.45
C VAL A 57 -0.84 1.15 -12.00
N GLU A 58 -0.95 2.35 -11.42
CA GLU A 58 -1.89 3.39 -11.87
C GLU A 58 -1.66 3.78 -13.34
N ARG A 59 -0.40 4.03 -13.72
CA ARG A 59 -0.04 4.35 -15.13
C ARG A 59 -0.37 3.19 -16.07
N ARG A 60 -0.08 1.95 -15.68
CA ARG A 60 -0.31 0.76 -16.52
C ARG A 60 -1.80 0.48 -16.74
N LEU A 61 -2.65 0.81 -15.77
CA LEU A 61 -4.09 0.53 -15.80
C LEU A 61 -4.93 1.74 -16.17
N ASN A 62 -4.31 2.92 -16.30
CA ASN A 62 -4.98 4.21 -16.47
C ASN A 62 -6.07 4.45 -15.41
N GLU A 63 -5.73 4.14 -14.15
CA GLU A 63 -6.67 4.19 -13.02
C GLU A 63 -5.95 4.74 -11.78
N LYS A 64 -6.58 5.66 -11.05
CA LYS A 64 -6.04 6.24 -9.82
C LYS A 64 -6.57 5.51 -8.59
N PHE A 65 -5.67 5.05 -7.73
CA PHE A 65 -6.00 4.44 -6.45
C PHE A 65 -5.71 5.42 -5.32
N GLY A 66 -4.48 5.95 -5.27
CA GLY A 66 -4.05 6.91 -4.25
C GLY A 66 -4.34 6.49 -2.81
N ILE A 67 -4.26 5.20 -2.51
CA ILE A 67 -4.58 4.65 -1.18
C ILE A 67 -3.29 4.60 -0.35
N PRO A 68 -3.21 5.34 0.77
CA PRO A 68 -2.07 5.28 1.67
C PRO A 68 -1.83 3.85 2.15
N THR A 69 -0.57 3.42 2.12
CA THR A 69 -0.17 2.09 2.56
C THR A 69 0.87 2.23 3.66
N PHE A 70 0.75 1.42 4.70
CA PHE A 70 1.63 1.39 5.86
C PHE A 70 2.18 -0.02 6.07
N LEU A 71 3.43 -0.09 6.51
CA LEU A 71 3.95 -1.29 7.13
C LEU A 71 3.43 -1.32 8.57
N PHE A 72 3.03 -2.49 9.06
CA PHE A 72 2.43 -2.67 10.38
C PHE A 72 3.28 -2.06 11.50
N THR A 73 4.60 -2.16 11.39
CA THR A 73 5.54 -1.57 12.36
C THR A 73 5.50 -0.04 12.38
N GLN A 74 5.14 0.63 11.28
CA GLN A 74 4.96 2.08 11.27
C GLN A 74 3.75 2.48 12.13
N ILE A 75 2.63 1.76 11.98
CA ILE A 75 1.43 1.97 12.81
C ILE A 75 1.72 1.66 14.28
N LEU A 76 2.37 0.53 14.54
CA LEU A 76 2.74 0.14 15.90
C LEU A 76 3.64 1.19 16.56
N GLY A 77 4.63 1.73 15.84
CA GLY A 77 5.50 2.78 16.33
C GLY A 77 4.73 4.05 16.71
N LEU A 78 3.80 4.50 15.86
CA LEU A 78 2.92 5.64 16.17
C LEU A 78 2.11 5.39 17.45
N CYS A 79 1.49 4.20 17.60
CA CYS A 79 0.75 3.84 18.80
C CYS A 79 1.63 3.77 20.06
N MET A 80 2.94 3.56 19.91
CA MET A 80 3.92 3.59 21.00
C MET A 80 4.45 5.00 21.30
N GLY A 81 3.92 6.04 20.64
CA GLY A 81 4.32 7.43 20.84
C GLY A 81 5.53 7.88 20.01
N LEU A 82 5.98 7.08 19.03
CA LEU A 82 6.99 7.53 18.07
C LEU A 82 6.37 8.54 17.10
N SER A 83 7.16 9.53 16.70
CA SER A 83 6.78 10.53 15.71
C SER A 83 6.68 9.95 14.29
N PRO A 84 5.90 10.60 13.39
CA PRO A 84 5.85 10.26 11.96
C PRO A 84 7.22 10.17 11.26
N GLU A 85 8.20 10.93 11.77
CA GLU A 85 9.57 10.92 11.25
C GLU A 85 10.33 9.65 11.69
N GLU A 86 10.22 9.27 12.96
CA GLU A 86 10.88 8.07 13.51
C GLU A 86 10.36 6.78 12.87
N VAL A 87 9.08 6.73 12.51
CA VAL A 87 8.49 5.61 11.76
C VAL A 87 8.67 5.72 10.23
N GLY A 88 9.36 6.75 9.75
CA GLY A 88 9.74 6.90 8.35
C GLY A 88 8.58 7.13 7.38
N LEU A 89 7.49 7.78 7.81
CA LEU A 89 6.33 8.01 6.93
C LEU A 89 6.63 8.94 5.75
N HIS A 90 7.65 9.79 5.86
CA HIS A 90 8.15 10.62 4.75
C HIS A 90 8.71 9.78 3.59
N MET A 91 9.04 8.50 3.83
CA MET A 91 9.56 7.58 2.82
C MET A 91 8.46 6.86 2.02
N ASN A 92 7.20 6.92 2.48
CA ASN A 92 6.09 6.29 1.79
C ASN A 92 5.77 7.06 0.49
N ARG A 93 5.54 6.32 -0.60
CA ARG A 93 5.32 6.89 -1.93
C ARG A 93 3.95 7.55 -2.04
N VAL A 94 2.94 6.97 -1.43
CA VAL A 94 1.59 7.54 -1.38
C VAL A 94 1.42 8.29 -0.07
N SER A 95 1.07 9.58 -0.17
CA SER A 95 1.02 10.47 0.99
C SER A 95 0.06 9.95 2.07
N PRO A 96 0.51 9.81 3.33
CA PRO A 96 -0.33 9.36 4.45
C PRO A 96 -1.19 10.47 5.06
N SER A 97 -1.11 11.71 4.53
CA SER A 97 -1.71 12.92 5.12
C SER A 97 -3.18 12.76 5.50
N LYS A 98 -3.98 12.08 4.68
CA LYS A 98 -5.42 11.90 4.92
C LYS A 98 -5.76 11.12 6.21
N ILE A 99 -4.79 10.42 6.79
CA ILE A 99 -5.02 9.46 7.88
C ILE A 99 -4.18 9.80 9.11
N LEU A 100 -3.16 10.65 8.96
CA LEU A 100 -2.37 11.11 10.11
C LEU A 100 -3.24 11.82 11.14
N ASP A 101 -4.23 12.59 10.70
CA ASP A 101 -5.21 13.27 11.57
C ASP A 101 -6.10 12.29 12.37
N PHE A 102 -6.12 11.01 11.99
CA PHE A 102 -6.91 9.96 12.68
C PHE A 102 -6.06 9.11 13.63
N ILE A 103 -4.74 9.04 13.40
CA ILE A 103 -3.81 8.19 14.17
C ILE A 103 -3.05 9.01 15.24
N GLY A 104 -3.01 10.34 15.11
CA GLY A 104 -2.40 11.28 16.06
C GLY A 104 -3.43 12.07 16.85
#